data_AF-A0A7Y6L4B7-F1
#
_entry.id   AF-A0A7Y6L4B7-F1
#
_cell.length_a   1.000
_cell.length_b   1.000
_cell.length_c   1.000
_cell.angle_alpha   90.00
_cell.angle_beta   90.00
_cell.angle_gamma   90.00
#
_symmetry.space_group_name_H-M   'P 1'
#
loop_
_entity.id
_entity.type
_entity.pdbx_description
1 polymer ?
#
loop_
_entity_poly.entity_id
_entity_poly.type
_entity_poly.pdbx_seq_one_letter_code
_entity_poly.pdbx_strand_id
1 'polypeptide(L)'
;MKVEIQPDVRDIAAQLGAGVPYALKVLAGRLADDPDMGRPSNLPGVLNVTVDGAMFEDCPDLSVGYICEPDRIEIRFLRAVPSTEPSTGVRDQEQGRGQDQPADPAVTAVTVREVADAWRRITGWLKHNAPDSYAALRAGASPAAIAALEGELGIRIPVELHVLWLLTSGDDGGNGWGCLPGNRALMTLDAVAAAYRLKMDAQAHEDTFNTDRPEEERITVWKATRIPVVALGPTDITSGLYLDAETGYLGRWSRYDEGPGEVLDTLVTYLEGAADMLEAPALATVDKPGLIGGALVWLSGIDPAQEHQWQPLTG
;
A
#
# COMPACT_ATOMS: atom_id res chain seq x y z
N MET A 1 -8.04 -18.96 -4.90
CA MET A 1 -8.91 -18.47 -6.00
C MET A 1 -8.61 -16.99 -6.25
N LYS A 2 -8.66 -16.46 -7.48
CA LYS A 2 -8.37 -15.03 -7.70
C LYS A 2 -9.60 -14.18 -7.36
N VAL A 3 -9.47 -13.17 -6.51
CA VAL A 3 -10.59 -12.27 -6.18
C VAL A 3 -10.34 -10.90 -6.82
N GLU A 4 -11.29 -10.45 -7.64
CA GLU A 4 -11.27 -9.15 -8.32
C GLU A 4 -12.32 -8.24 -7.67
N ILE A 5 -11.93 -7.02 -7.33
CA ILE A 5 -12.83 -5.99 -6.82
C ILE A 5 -12.98 -4.95 -7.92
N GLN A 6 -14.21 -4.74 -8.41
CA GLN A 6 -14.41 -3.76 -9.47
C GLN A 6 -14.04 -2.34 -9.01
N PRO A 7 -13.55 -1.47 -9.92
CA PRO A 7 -13.16 -0.10 -9.58
C PRO A 7 -14.29 0.72 -8.95
N ASP A 8 -15.51 0.60 -9.45
CA ASP A 8 -16.70 1.29 -8.92
C ASP A 8 -17.04 0.85 -7.48
N VAL A 9 -16.82 -0.42 -7.15
CA VAL A 9 -16.95 -0.93 -5.78
C VAL A 9 -15.91 -0.33 -4.85
N ARG A 10 -14.68 -0.11 -5.34
CA ARG A 10 -13.61 0.55 -4.57
C ARG A 10 -13.93 2.03 -4.32
N ASP A 11 -14.47 2.73 -5.32
CA ASP A 11 -14.90 4.12 -5.19
C ASP A 11 -16.04 4.26 -4.16
N ILE A 12 -17.02 3.35 -4.21
CA ILE A 12 -18.11 3.30 -3.22
C ILE A 12 -17.55 2.98 -1.83
N ALA A 13 -16.57 2.09 -1.72
CA ALA A 13 -15.93 1.75 -0.44
C ALA A 13 -15.30 2.98 0.21
N ALA A 14 -14.53 3.75 -0.54
CA ALA A 14 -13.91 4.98 -0.05
C ALA A 14 -14.93 6.02 0.43
N GLN A 15 -16.14 6.03 -0.13
CA GLN A 15 -17.21 6.94 0.26
C GLN A 15 -18.00 6.50 1.51
N LEU A 16 -17.99 5.20 1.85
CA LEU A 16 -18.80 4.65 2.94
C LEU A 16 -18.11 4.70 4.31
N GLY A 17 -16.79 4.85 4.35
CA GLY A 17 -16.03 4.97 5.60
C GLY A 17 -14.57 4.56 5.41
N ALA A 18 -13.68 5.13 6.23
CA ALA A 18 -12.24 4.89 6.11
C ALA A 18 -11.86 3.41 6.34
N GLY A 19 -12.62 2.69 7.17
CA GLY A 19 -12.43 1.25 7.40
C GLY A 19 -12.99 0.32 6.33
N VAL A 20 -13.83 0.83 5.43
CA VAL A 20 -14.55 0.02 4.43
C VAL A 20 -13.63 -0.60 3.37
N PRO A 21 -12.62 0.11 2.81
CA PRO A 21 -11.64 -0.50 1.94
C PRO A 21 -10.87 -1.65 2.60
N TYR A 22 -10.54 -1.51 3.88
CA TYR A 22 -9.85 -2.55 4.65
C TYR A 22 -10.76 -3.76 4.92
N ALA A 23 -12.00 -3.52 5.34
CA ALA A 23 -13.01 -4.56 5.51
C ALA A 23 -13.23 -5.39 4.22
N LEU A 24 -13.21 -4.73 3.06
CA LEU A 24 -13.28 -5.38 1.75
C LEU A 24 -12.03 -6.21 1.42
N LYS A 25 -10.84 -5.73 1.76
CA LYS A 25 -9.58 -6.47 1.57
C LYS A 25 -9.57 -7.75 2.41
N VAL A 26 -9.97 -7.66 3.68
CA VAL A 26 -10.11 -8.82 4.57
C VAL A 26 -11.15 -9.80 4.03
N LEU A 27 -12.28 -9.30 3.55
CA LEU A 27 -13.30 -10.14 2.93
C LEU A 27 -12.79 -10.83 1.66
N ALA A 28 -12.06 -10.13 0.79
CA ALA A 28 -11.48 -10.71 -0.42
C ALA A 28 -10.49 -11.83 -0.10
N GLY A 29 -9.68 -11.69 0.96
CA GLY A 29 -8.83 -12.77 1.46
C GLY A 29 -9.64 -13.99 1.90
N ARG A 30 -10.71 -13.79 2.68
CA ARG A 30 -11.60 -14.88 3.11
C ARG A 30 -12.30 -15.57 1.95
N LEU A 31 -12.76 -14.82 0.95
CA LEU A 31 -13.38 -15.38 -0.26
C LEU A 31 -12.39 -16.20 -1.09
N ALA A 32 -11.10 -15.84 -1.10
CA ALA A 32 -10.08 -16.61 -1.80
C ALA A 32 -9.89 -18.03 -1.21
N ASP A 33 -10.16 -18.17 0.09
CA ASP A 33 -10.02 -19.40 0.88
C ASP A 33 -11.34 -20.19 0.99
N ASP A 34 -12.47 -19.50 1.14
CA ASP A 34 -13.83 -20.06 1.22
C ASP A 34 -14.79 -19.33 0.25
N PRO A 35 -14.84 -19.77 -1.02
CA PRO A 35 -15.69 -19.16 -2.05
C PRO A 35 -17.20 -19.31 -1.81
N ASP A 36 -17.59 -20.24 -0.93
CA ASP A 36 -18.98 -20.63 -0.68
C ASP A 36 -19.55 -20.00 0.60
N MET A 37 -18.80 -19.11 1.27
CA MET A 37 -19.22 -18.48 2.54
C MET A 37 -20.46 -17.56 2.41
N GLY A 38 -20.84 -17.20 1.19
CA GLY A 38 -21.96 -16.31 0.89
C GLY A 38 -23.29 -17.03 0.79
N ARG A 39 -24.39 -16.31 1.02
CA ARG A 39 -25.76 -16.81 0.84
C ARG A 39 -26.31 -16.39 -0.52
N PRO A 40 -27.12 -17.22 -1.20
CA PRO A 40 -27.79 -16.82 -2.43
C PRO A 40 -28.57 -15.52 -2.24
N SER A 41 -28.32 -14.55 -3.11
CA SER A 41 -29.09 -13.30 -3.15
C SER A 41 -30.34 -13.45 -4.03
N ASN A 42 -31.16 -12.39 -4.10
CA ASN A 42 -32.29 -12.33 -5.02
C ASN A 42 -31.85 -12.08 -6.48
N LEU A 43 -30.56 -11.87 -6.74
CA LEU A 43 -30.00 -11.70 -8.07
C LEU A 43 -29.43 -13.04 -8.59
N PRO A 44 -29.74 -13.44 -9.83
CA PRO A 44 -29.27 -14.71 -10.39
C PRO A 44 -27.74 -14.79 -10.38
N GLY A 45 -27.20 -15.87 -9.80
CA GLY A 45 -25.75 -16.14 -9.79
C GLY A 45 -24.93 -15.28 -8.84
N VAL A 46 -25.56 -14.46 -7.99
CA VAL A 46 -24.87 -13.60 -7.02
C VAL A 46 -25.04 -14.13 -5.60
N LEU A 47 -23.93 -14.27 -4.89
CA LEU A 47 -23.86 -14.57 -3.46
C LEU A 47 -23.66 -13.28 -2.67
N ASN A 48 -24.29 -13.21 -1.49
CA ASN A 48 -24.19 -12.10 -0.55
C ASN A 48 -23.49 -12.54 0.73
N VAL A 49 -22.58 -11.71 1.21
CA VAL A 49 -21.92 -11.84 2.50
C VAL A 49 -22.06 -10.54 3.28
N THR A 50 -22.29 -10.66 4.59
CA THR A 50 -22.40 -9.51 5.48
C THR A 50 -21.11 -9.35 6.25
N VAL A 51 -20.59 -8.13 6.31
CA VAL A 51 -19.45 -7.76 7.14
C VAL A 51 -19.99 -6.96 8.31
N ASP A 52 -19.69 -7.42 9.53
CA ASP A 52 -19.98 -6.69 10.76
C ASP A 52 -19.01 -5.51 10.86
N GLY A 53 -19.55 -4.30 10.77
CA GLY A 53 -18.80 -3.06 10.78
C GLY A 53 -18.11 -2.81 12.12
N ALA A 54 -18.62 -3.36 13.23
CA ALA A 54 -18.03 -3.19 14.55
C ALA A 54 -16.64 -3.83 14.70
N MET A 55 -16.26 -4.70 13.75
CA MET A 55 -14.93 -5.30 13.68
C MET A 55 -13.86 -4.37 13.09
N PHE A 56 -14.25 -3.22 12.52
CA PHE A 56 -13.37 -2.32 11.79
C PHE A 56 -13.67 -0.85 12.18
N GLU A 57 -12.64 -0.06 12.44
CA GLU A 57 -12.80 1.37 12.77
C GLU A 57 -13.39 2.13 11.56
N ASP A 58 -14.36 3.02 11.80
CA ASP A 58 -15.06 3.79 10.75
C ASP A 58 -15.63 2.93 9.60
N CYS A 59 -16.15 1.74 9.93
CA CYS A 59 -16.84 0.86 9.00
C CYS A 59 -18.29 0.63 9.44
N PRO A 60 -19.30 0.99 8.63
CA PRO A 60 -20.67 0.53 8.86
C PRO A 60 -20.78 -0.97 8.58
N ASP A 61 -21.89 -1.58 8.99
CA ASP A 61 -22.24 -2.93 8.52
C ASP A 61 -22.35 -2.93 6.99
N LEU A 62 -21.72 -3.91 6.34
CA LEU A 62 -21.68 -3.98 4.88
C LEU A 62 -22.43 -5.21 4.37
N SER A 63 -23.14 -5.04 3.27
CA SER A 63 -23.61 -6.13 2.42
C SER A 63 -22.81 -6.10 1.12
N VAL A 64 -22.07 -7.19 0.88
CA VAL A 64 -21.21 -7.34 -0.29
C VAL A 64 -21.75 -8.45 -1.17
N GLY A 65 -21.98 -8.12 -2.44
CA GLY A 65 -22.42 -9.06 -3.46
C GLY A 65 -21.26 -9.47 -4.37
N TYR A 66 -21.11 -10.77 -4.60
CA TYR A 66 -20.06 -11.32 -5.45
C TYR A 66 -20.56 -12.47 -6.32
N ILE A 67 -19.84 -12.74 -7.40
CA ILE A 67 -20.03 -13.89 -8.28
C ILE A 67 -18.84 -14.81 -8.13
N CYS A 68 -19.10 -16.11 -8.07
CA CYS A 68 -18.09 -17.16 -8.00
C CYS A 68 -18.08 -17.90 -9.35
N GLU A 69 -17.00 -17.73 -10.12
CA GLU A 69 -16.70 -18.47 -11.35
C GLU A 69 -15.63 -19.54 -11.06
N PRO A 70 -15.43 -20.58 -11.90
CA PRO A 70 -14.55 -21.70 -11.57
C PRO A 70 -13.09 -21.35 -11.20
N ASP A 71 -12.58 -20.22 -11.69
CA ASP A 71 -11.20 -19.76 -11.49
C ASP A 71 -11.09 -18.38 -10.80
N ARG A 72 -12.21 -17.66 -10.63
CA ARG A 72 -12.21 -16.31 -10.05
C ARG A 72 -13.49 -15.95 -9.28
N ILE A 73 -13.35 -15.02 -8.36
CA ILE A 73 -14.44 -14.36 -7.64
C ILE A 73 -14.44 -12.89 -8.02
N GLU A 74 -15.61 -12.34 -8.30
CA GLU A 74 -15.77 -10.94 -8.68
C GLU A 74 -16.73 -10.25 -7.72
N ILE A 75 -16.22 -9.26 -6.96
CA ILE A 75 -17.06 -8.42 -6.10
C ILE A 75 -17.74 -7.37 -6.98
N ARG A 76 -19.08 -7.43 -7.03
CA ARG A 76 -19.94 -6.68 -7.97
C ARG A 76 -20.61 -5.47 -7.34
N PHE A 77 -20.92 -5.52 -6.04
CA PHE A 77 -21.51 -4.38 -5.36
C PHE A 77 -21.22 -4.41 -3.87
N LEU A 78 -21.22 -3.20 -3.31
CA LEU A 78 -21.08 -2.91 -1.91
C LEU A 78 -22.20 -1.97 -1.48
N ARG A 79 -22.83 -2.26 -0.35
CA ARG A 79 -23.83 -1.38 0.26
C ARG A 79 -23.65 -1.36 1.76
N ALA A 80 -23.73 -0.19 2.37
CA ALA A 80 -23.97 -0.11 3.81
C ALA A 80 -25.36 -0.70 4.11
N VAL A 81 -25.44 -1.58 5.11
CA VAL A 81 -26.71 -2.04 5.64
C VAL A 81 -27.29 -0.87 6.43
N PRO A 82 -28.51 -0.40 6.13
CA PRO A 82 -29.09 0.69 6.90
C PRO A 82 -29.23 0.26 8.36
N SER A 83 -28.41 0.83 9.22
CA SER A 83 -28.58 0.77 10.67
C SER A 83 -30.01 1.20 10.98
N THR A 84 -30.74 0.37 11.71
CA THR A 84 -32.14 0.63 12.05
C THR A 84 -32.23 1.72 13.10
N GLU A 85 -31.94 2.97 12.74
CA GLU A 85 -32.34 4.15 13.48
C GLU A 85 -32.83 5.24 12.51
N PRO A 86 -33.98 5.87 12.79
CA PRO A 86 -34.62 6.78 11.85
C PRO A 86 -34.07 8.20 12.03
N SER A 87 -33.62 8.85 10.96
CA SER A 87 -33.69 10.31 10.84
C SER A 87 -33.52 10.80 9.40
N THR A 88 -34.65 11.28 8.86
CA THR A 88 -34.86 12.53 8.11
C THR A 88 -33.84 12.95 7.05
N GLY A 89 -34.30 12.96 5.79
CA GLY A 89 -33.49 13.28 4.62
C GLY A 89 -33.36 14.76 4.29
N VAL A 90 -32.58 15.05 3.25
CA VAL A 90 -32.81 16.09 2.22
C VAL A 90 -32.12 15.62 0.93
N ARG A 91 -32.79 15.91 -0.18
CA ARG A 91 -32.47 15.60 -1.59
C ARG A 91 -31.37 16.48 -2.20
N ASP A 92 -30.75 15.89 -3.23
CA ASP A 92 -30.28 16.46 -4.50
C ASP A 92 -29.47 17.76 -4.50
N GLN A 93 -28.22 17.65 -4.95
CA GLN A 93 -27.68 18.57 -5.96
C GLN A 93 -26.51 17.93 -6.74
N GLU A 94 -26.78 17.61 -8.00
CA GLU A 94 -25.77 17.53 -9.05
C GLU A 94 -25.04 18.88 -9.17
N GLN A 95 -23.71 18.87 -9.20
CA GLN A 95 -22.94 19.82 -10.00
C GLN A 95 -21.48 19.37 -10.10
N GLY A 96 -21.06 19.03 -11.32
CA GLY A 96 -19.65 18.90 -11.64
C GLY A 96 -18.93 20.24 -11.55
N ARG A 97 -17.70 20.20 -11.03
CA ARG A 97 -16.59 21.04 -11.43
C ARG A 97 -15.32 20.48 -10.82
N GLY A 98 -14.42 19.99 -11.67
CA GLY A 98 -13.02 19.86 -11.31
C GLY A 98 -12.48 21.23 -10.94
N GLN A 99 -11.84 21.29 -9.78
CA GLN A 99 -10.98 22.40 -9.35
C GLN A 99 -10.12 21.88 -8.21
N ASP A 100 -8.80 22.04 -8.36
CA ASP A 100 -7.78 21.87 -7.31
C ASP A 100 -8.28 22.40 -5.97
N GLN A 101 -8.71 21.49 -5.10
CA GLN A 101 -9.09 21.82 -3.74
C GLN A 101 -7.87 21.58 -2.86
N PRO A 102 -7.33 22.61 -2.18
CA PRO A 102 -6.22 22.39 -1.26
C PRO A 102 -6.64 21.35 -0.23
N ALA A 103 -5.77 20.35 -0.02
CA ALA A 103 -6.01 19.23 0.88
C ALA A 103 -6.62 19.72 2.20
N ASP A 104 -7.71 19.07 2.62
CA ASP A 104 -8.37 19.40 3.88
C ASP A 104 -7.34 19.31 5.02
N PRO A 105 -7.09 20.39 5.77
CA PRO A 105 -6.12 20.38 6.87
C PRO A 105 -6.45 19.34 7.94
N ALA A 106 -7.72 18.96 8.10
CA ALA A 106 -8.12 17.89 9.01
C ALA A 106 -7.65 16.51 8.51
N VAL A 107 -7.87 16.20 7.23
CA VAL A 107 -7.40 14.95 6.60
C VAL A 107 -5.88 14.86 6.66
N THR A 108 -5.19 15.97 6.35
CA THR A 108 -3.73 16.06 6.44
C THR A 108 -3.23 15.73 7.85
N ALA A 109 -3.87 16.29 8.89
CA ALA A 109 -3.49 16.04 10.29
C ALA A 109 -3.72 14.58 10.71
N VAL A 110 -4.77 13.94 10.20
CA VAL A 110 -5.05 12.52 10.42
C VAL A 110 -3.95 11.66 9.78
N THR A 111 -3.64 11.88 8.50
CA THR A 111 -2.57 11.15 7.79
C THR A 111 -1.22 11.28 8.48
N VAL A 112 -0.86 12.48 8.94
CA VAL A 112 0.38 12.70 9.71
C VAL A 112 0.43 11.82 10.95
N ARG A 113 -0.69 11.72 11.69
CA ARG A 113 -0.78 10.92 12.91
C ARG A 113 -0.66 9.42 12.59
N GLU A 114 -1.39 8.94 11.59
CA GLU A 114 -1.41 7.53 11.18
C GLU A 114 -0.01 7.03 10.75
N VAL A 115 0.68 7.78 9.88
CA VAL A 115 2.07 7.45 9.50
C VAL A 115 2.98 7.41 10.71
N ALA A 116 2.88 8.40 11.59
CA ALA A 116 3.72 8.48 12.77
C ALA A 116 3.42 7.36 13.79
N ASP A 117 2.15 6.96 13.95
CA ASP A 117 1.73 5.87 14.83
C ASP A 117 2.19 4.51 14.28
N ALA A 118 1.92 4.22 13.00
CA ALA A 118 2.34 2.99 12.34
C ALA A 118 3.87 2.81 12.37
N TRP A 119 4.62 3.87 12.04
CA TRP A 119 6.09 3.80 12.09
C TRP A 119 6.63 3.62 13.51
N ARG A 120 6.01 4.25 14.52
CA ARG A 120 6.37 4.03 15.93
C ARG A 120 6.12 2.60 16.38
N ARG A 121 5.03 1.97 15.94
CA ARG A 121 4.74 0.56 16.19
C ARG A 121 5.82 -0.35 15.61
N ILE A 122 6.14 -0.18 14.32
CA ILE A 122 7.22 -0.93 13.65
C ILE A 122 8.55 -0.77 14.40
N THR A 123 8.99 0.47 14.60
CA THR A 123 10.30 0.74 15.23
C THR A 123 10.36 0.33 16.70
N GLY A 124 9.26 0.46 17.45
CA GLY A 124 9.14 -0.02 18.82
C GLY A 124 9.27 -1.55 18.89
N TRP A 125 8.61 -2.25 17.96
CA TRP A 125 8.72 -3.69 17.83
C TRP A 125 10.14 -4.14 17.48
N LEU A 126 10.75 -3.50 16.46
CA LEU A 126 12.11 -3.81 16.01
C LEU A 126 13.13 -3.62 17.14
N LYS A 127 13.02 -2.52 17.89
CA LYS A 127 13.92 -2.22 19.00
C LYS A 127 13.94 -3.33 20.07
N HIS A 128 12.80 -3.99 20.29
CA HIS A 128 12.68 -5.02 21.30
C HIS A 128 13.03 -6.42 20.77
N ASN A 129 12.61 -6.74 19.54
CA ASN A 129 12.63 -8.11 19.02
C ASN A 129 13.70 -8.36 17.94
N ALA A 130 14.11 -7.32 17.22
CA ALA A 130 15.07 -7.39 16.12
C ALA A 130 16.05 -6.21 16.16
N PRO A 131 16.90 -6.10 17.20
CA PRO A 131 17.74 -4.93 17.45
C PRO A 131 18.72 -4.64 16.31
N ASP A 132 19.17 -5.67 15.58
CA ASP A 132 20.07 -5.51 14.42
C ASP A 132 19.35 -4.82 13.26
N SER A 133 18.09 -5.20 12.99
CA SER A 133 17.25 -4.52 12.01
C SER A 133 16.89 -3.10 12.45
N TYR A 134 16.66 -2.88 13.74
CA TYR A 134 16.45 -1.52 14.27
C TYR A 134 17.70 -0.65 14.09
N ALA A 135 18.89 -1.20 14.33
CA ALA A 135 20.15 -0.48 14.19
C ALA A 135 20.49 -0.11 12.74
N ALA A 136 19.91 -0.82 11.77
CA ALA A 136 20.06 -0.52 10.33
C ALA A 136 19.17 0.64 9.86
N LEU A 137 18.18 1.06 10.65
CA LEU A 137 17.34 2.21 10.33
C LEU A 137 18.13 3.50 10.51
N ARG A 138 18.05 4.37 9.50
CA ARG A 138 18.66 5.69 9.58
C ARG A 138 17.81 6.63 10.41
N ALA A 139 18.50 7.56 11.08
CA ALA A 139 17.85 8.69 11.73
C ALA A 139 17.00 9.49 10.73
N GLY A 140 15.96 10.15 11.22
CA GLY A 140 15.11 11.02 10.43
C GLY A 140 15.87 12.09 9.63
N ALA A 141 15.41 12.35 8.42
CA ALA A 141 15.93 13.40 7.58
C ALA A 141 15.62 14.78 8.16
N SER A 142 16.51 15.74 7.90
CA SER A 142 16.21 17.14 8.21
C SER A 142 15.21 17.72 7.18
N PRO A 143 14.37 18.69 7.56
CA PRO A 143 13.49 19.38 6.62
C PRO A 143 14.25 19.99 5.43
N ALA A 144 15.48 20.46 5.65
CA ALA A 144 16.33 21.02 4.59
C ALA A 144 16.77 19.95 3.57
N ALA A 145 17.05 18.72 4.03
CA ALA A 145 17.39 17.62 3.14
C ALA A 145 16.18 17.18 2.30
N ILE A 146 14.99 17.15 2.90
CA ILE A 146 13.75 16.85 2.19
C ILE A 146 13.45 17.93 1.14
N ALA A 147 13.57 19.21 1.51
CA ALA A 147 13.37 20.32 0.56
C ALA A 147 14.39 20.32 -0.59
N ALA A 148 15.64 19.91 -0.33
CA ALA A 148 16.63 19.73 -1.37
C ALA A 148 16.22 18.61 -2.36
N LEU A 149 15.68 17.50 -1.83
CA LEU A 149 15.14 16.43 -2.66
C LEU A 149 13.92 16.90 -3.48
N GLU A 150 12.98 17.66 -2.91
CA GLU A 150 11.87 18.27 -3.69
C GLU A 150 12.39 19.09 -4.87
N GLY A 151 13.41 19.90 -4.62
CA GLY A 151 14.05 20.72 -5.66
C GLY A 151 14.74 19.88 -6.75
N GLU A 152 15.34 18.75 -6.38
CA GLU A 152 15.97 17.84 -7.34
C GLU A 152 14.95 17.06 -8.17
N LEU A 153 13.89 16.54 -7.54
CA LEU A 153 12.85 15.77 -8.22
C LEU A 153 11.95 16.67 -9.08
N GLY A 154 11.81 17.94 -8.71
CA GLY A 154 10.84 18.87 -9.31
C GLY A 154 9.40 18.57 -8.93
N ILE A 155 9.19 17.83 -7.82
CA ILE A 155 7.88 17.37 -7.34
C ILE A 155 7.73 17.83 -5.89
N ARG A 156 6.51 18.24 -5.52
CA ARG A 156 6.15 18.43 -4.12
C ARG A 156 5.98 17.07 -3.45
N ILE A 157 6.70 16.81 -2.37
CA ILE A 157 6.61 15.54 -1.65
C ILE A 157 5.26 15.46 -0.94
N PRO A 158 4.49 14.36 -1.12
CA PRO A 158 3.25 14.12 -0.38
C PRO A 158 3.47 14.10 1.14
N VAL A 159 2.46 14.52 1.92
CA VAL A 159 2.60 14.73 3.37
C VAL A 159 2.97 13.46 4.11
N GLU A 160 2.40 12.33 3.72
CA GLU A 160 2.65 11.01 4.28
C GLU A 160 4.12 10.60 4.15
N LEU A 161 4.73 10.88 3.00
CA LEU A 161 6.13 10.57 2.72
C LEU A 161 7.06 11.55 3.42
N HIS A 162 6.69 12.83 3.46
CA HIS A 162 7.42 13.85 4.22
C HIS A 162 7.50 13.49 5.71
N VAL A 163 6.39 13.07 6.32
CA VAL A 163 6.36 12.64 7.73
C VAL A 163 7.22 11.40 7.95
N LEU A 164 7.10 10.39 7.07
CA LEU A 164 7.92 9.19 7.18
C LEU A 164 9.41 9.53 7.11
N TRP A 165 9.82 10.40 6.19
CA TRP A 165 11.22 10.79 6.07
C TRP A 165 11.76 11.60 7.24
N LEU A 166 10.92 12.40 7.90
CA LEU A 166 11.29 13.05 9.16
C LEU A 166 11.52 12.05 10.30
N LEU A 167 10.93 10.86 10.23
CA LEU A 167 11.10 9.80 11.23
C LEU A 167 12.26 8.87 10.89
N THR A 168 12.50 8.59 9.61
CA THR A 168 13.60 7.76 9.13
C THR A 168 14.06 8.17 7.73
N SER A 169 15.37 8.33 7.53
CA SER A 169 15.93 8.66 6.20
C SER A 169 16.31 7.43 5.37
N GLY A 170 15.68 6.28 5.65
CA GLY A 170 15.88 5.02 4.94
C GLY A 170 16.33 3.87 5.83
N ASP A 171 16.48 2.72 5.22
CA ASP A 171 16.84 1.45 5.84
C ASP A 171 18.05 0.85 5.12
N ASP A 172 19.19 0.74 5.81
CA ASP A 172 20.41 0.13 5.27
C ASP A 172 20.38 -1.42 5.31
N GLY A 173 19.35 -2.00 5.95
CA GLY A 173 19.12 -3.42 6.10
C GLY A 173 19.97 -4.11 7.16
N GLY A 174 19.30 -4.82 8.07
CA GLY A 174 19.97 -5.70 9.03
C GLY A 174 20.42 -6.97 8.32
N ASN A 175 21.73 -7.23 8.24
CA ASN A 175 22.29 -8.42 7.57
C ASN A 175 21.84 -8.60 6.10
N GLY A 176 21.52 -7.50 5.41
CA GLY A 176 21.08 -7.51 4.01
C GLY A 176 19.57 -7.60 3.79
N TRP A 177 18.77 -7.68 4.87
CA TRP A 177 17.31 -7.70 4.80
C TRP A 177 16.73 -6.36 5.26
N GLY A 178 15.82 -5.81 4.46
CA GLY A 178 15.06 -4.63 4.87
C GLY A 178 13.94 -4.99 5.85
N CYS A 179 13.49 -4.01 6.63
CA CYS A 179 12.54 -4.23 7.70
C CYS A 179 11.07 -4.36 7.24
N LEU A 180 10.77 -4.04 5.98
CA LEU A 180 9.41 -4.05 5.44
C LEU A 180 9.07 -5.41 4.78
N PRO A 181 7.77 -5.76 4.65
CA PRO A 181 7.34 -7.02 4.05
C PRO A 181 8.04 -7.35 2.73
N GLY A 182 8.43 -8.62 2.56
CA GLY A 182 9.24 -9.09 1.45
C GLY A 182 10.73 -8.77 1.54
N ASN A 183 11.25 -8.51 2.75
CA ASN A 183 12.63 -8.04 3.01
C ASN A 183 12.96 -6.72 2.29
N ARG A 184 11.92 -5.94 2.01
CA ARG A 184 12.00 -4.66 1.33
C ARG A 184 12.57 -3.60 2.26
N ALA A 185 13.26 -2.62 1.69
CA ALA A 185 13.89 -1.54 2.44
C ALA A 185 13.31 -0.19 2.04
N LEU A 186 13.13 0.69 3.01
CA LEU A 186 12.83 2.10 2.73
C LEU A 186 14.06 2.72 2.07
N MET A 187 13.88 3.32 0.89
CA MET A 187 14.99 3.92 0.16
C MET A 187 15.52 5.14 0.90
N THR A 188 16.84 5.31 0.86
CA THR A 188 17.50 6.54 1.33
C THR A 188 17.22 7.68 0.35
N LEU A 189 17.26 8.94 0.81
CA LEU A 189 17.00 10.09 -0.07
C LEU A 189 17.91 10.10 -1.32
N ASP A 190 19.18 9.73 -1.17
CA ASP A 190 20.12 9.61 -2.29
C ASP A 190 19.72 8.49 -3.26
N ALA A 191 19.26 7.35 -2.74
CA ALA A 191 18.77 6.24 -3.57
C ALA A 191 17.48 6.61 -4.31
N VAL A 192 16.58 7.37 -3.67
CA VAL A 192 15.37 7.92 -4.30
C VAL A 192 15.73 8.82 -5.46
N ALA A 193 16.64 9.77 -5.25
CA ALA A 193 17.12 10.69 -6.29
C ALA A 193 17.78 9.93 -7.45
N ALA A 194 18.66 8.97 -7.14
CA ALA A 194 19.34 8.16 -8.16
C ALA A 194 18.36 7.31 -8.98
N ALA A 195 17.42 6.62 -8.33
CA ALA A 195 16.42 5.80 -9.01
C ALA A 195 15.46 6.65 -9.83
N TYR A 196 15.00 7.79 -9.31
CA TYR A 196 14.14 8.71 -10.03
C TYR A 196 14.82 9.23 -11.29
N ARG A 197 16.08 9.67 -11.19
CA ARG A 197 16.86 10.13 -12.34
C ARG A 197 17.02 9.04 -13.39
N LEU A 198 17.38 7.82 -12.98
CA LEU A 198 17.48 6.67 -13.87
C LEU A 198 16.16 6.40 -14.61
N LYS A 199 15.03 6.53 -13.93
CA LYS A 199 13.70 6.33 -14.52
C LYS A 199 13.28 7.46 -15.45
N MET A 200 13.56 8.71 -15.09
CA MET A 200 13.32 9.86 -15.96
C MET A 200 14.19 9.81 -17.23
N ASP A 201 15.45 9.38 -17.11
CA ASP A 201 16.33 9.16 -18.27
C ASP A 201 15.78 8.06 -19.19
N ALA A 202 15.25 6.98 -18.60
CA ALA A 202 14.59 5.91 -19.36
C ALA A 202 13.31 6.40 -20.08
N GLN A 203 12.49 7.22 -19.41
CA GLN A 203 11.32 7.84 -20.05
C GLN A 203 11.75 8.80 -21.17
N ALA A 204 12.75 9.65 -20.96
CA ALA A 204 13.26 10.56 -21.98
C ALA A 204 13.81 9.80 -23.21
N HIS A 205 14.43 8.64 -22.99
CA HIS A 205 14.85 7.76 -24.07
C HIS A 205 13.62 7.19 -24.82
N GLU A 206 12.60 6.71 -24.10
CA GLU A 206 11.37 6.21 -24.72
C GLU A 206 10.63 7.30 -25.50
N ASP A 207 10.66 8.54 -25.03
CA ASP A 207 10.03 9.69 -25.70
C ASP A 207 10.60 9.94 -27.10
N THR A 208 11.87 9.59 -27.33
CA THR A 208 12.47 9.65 -28.68
C THR A 208 11.81 8.68 -29.64
N PHE A 209 11.41 7.49 -29.18
CA PHE A 209 10.66 6.52 -29.98
C PHE A 209 9.17 6.87 -30.06
N ASN A 210 8.59 7.43 -29.00
CA ASN A 210 7.19 7.87 -28.97
C ASN A 210 6.89 9.05 -29.91
N THR A 211 7.91 9.79 -30.36
CA THR A 211 7.75 10.93 -31.27
C THR A 211 7.10 10.51 -32.59
N ASP A 212 7.46 9.34 -33.10
CA ASP A 212 6.97 8.80 -34.38
C ASP A 212 5.74 7.89 -34.21
N ARG A 213 5.29 7.65 -32.96
CA ARG A 213 4.15 6.78 -32.66
C ARG A 213 2.83 7.56 -32.57
N PRO A 214 1.72 6.98 -33.04
CA PRO A 214 0.38 7.43 -32.67
C PRO A 214 0.23 7.50 -31.15
N GLU A 215 -0.61 8.41 -30.66
CA GLU A 215 -0.78 8.65 -29.21
C GLU A 215 -1.17 7.38 -28.45
N GLU A 216 -2.01 6.54 -29.07
CA GLU A 216 -2.50 5.29 -28.50
C GLU A 216 -1.41 4.21 -28.37
N GLU A 217 -0.31 4.37 -29.10
CA GLU A 217 0.83 3.43 -29.12
C GLU A 217 2.03 3.96 -28.32
N ARG A 218 1.90 5.12 -27.67
CA ARG A 218 2.96 5.69 -26.84
C ARG A 218 3.13 4.88 -25.56
N ILE A 219 4.38 4.61 -25.21
CA ILE A 219 4.74 3.85 -24.01
C ILE A 219 5.15 4.84 -22.92
N THR A 220 4.54 4.71 -21.75
CA THR A 220 4.93 5.43 -20.54
C THR A 220 5.68 4.48 -19.61
N VAL A 221 7.01 4.54 -19.63
CA VAL A 221 7.91 3.78 -18.74
C VAL A 221 7.88 4.36 -17.32
N TRP A 222 7.81 5.69 -17.19
CA TRP A 222 7.76 6.38 -15.91
C TRP A 222 6.97 7.69 -16.01
N LYS A 223 6.13 7.95 -15.02
CA LYS A 223 5.48 9.27 -14.87
C LYS A 223 6.31 10.15 -13.94
N ALA A 224 6.42 11.43 -14.26
CA ALA A 224 7.12 12.40 -13.41
C ALA A 224 6.52 12.54 -12.01
N THR A 225 5.29 12.10 -11.75
CA THR A 225 4.66 12.13 -10.43
C THR A 225 5.03 10.95 -9.54
N ARG A 226 5.69 9.91 -10.09
CA ARG A 226 6.05 8.70 -9.35
C ARG A 226 7.38 8.88 -8.64
N ILE A 227 7.35 8.82 -7.32
CA ILE A 227 8.51 8.90 -6.43
C ILE A 227 8.87 7.47 -5.99
N PRO A 228 10.05 6.92 -6.33
CA PRO A 228 10.45 5.62 -5.80
C PRO A 228 10.66 5.73 -4.28
N VAL A 229 10.10 4.82 -3.49
CA VAL A 229 10.12 4.93 -2.02
C VAL A 229 10.61 3.68 -1.31
N VAL A 230 10.32 2.50 -1.83
CA VAL A 230 10.70 1.22 -1.23
C VAL A 230 11.42 0.39 -2.27
N ALA A 231 12.59 -0.13 -1.95
CA ALA A 231 13.34 -1.04 -2.81
C ALA A 231 13.05 -2.50 -2.47
N LEU A 232 13.27 -3.42 -3.41
CA LEU A 232 13.17 -4.87 -3.16
C LEU A 232 14.14 -5.34 -2.06
N GLY A 233 15.25 -4.62 -1.88
CA GLY A 233 16.16 -4.78 -0.75
C GLY A 233 17.03 -3.53 -0.56
N PRO A 234 17.83 -3.47 0.53
CA PRO A 234 18.54 -2.26 0.94
C PRO A 234 19.53 -1.70 -0.08
N THR A 235 20.04 -2.54 -0.97
CA THR A 235 21.00 -2.16 -2.02
C THR A 235 20.40 -2.16 -3.43
N ASP A 236 19.10 -2.46 -3.56
CA ASP A 236 18.42 -2.47 -4.86
C ASP A 236 17.91 -1.07 -5.23
N ILE A 237 18.10 -0.69 -6.49
CA ILE A 237 17.55 0.52 -7.10
C ILE A 237 16.87 0.22 -8.44
N THR A 238 16.61 -1.05 -8.73
CA THR A 238 16.11 -1.54 -10.02
C THR A 238 14.67 -2.00 -9.96
N SER A 239 14.16 -2.30 -8.76
CA SER A 239 12.78 -2.66 -8.52
C SER A 239 12.29 -2.27 -7.13
N GLY A 240 10.99 -2.08 -6.99
CA GLY A 240 10.44 -1.55 -5.75
C GLY A 240 8.98 -1.13 -5.79
N LEU A 241 8.61 -0.29 -4.83
CA LEU A 241 7.38 0.48 -4.81
C LEU A 241 7.69 1.95 -5.05
N TYR A 242 6.82 2.62 -5.79
CA TYR A 242 6.75 4.07 -5.89
C TYR A 242 5.51 4.58 -5.16
N LEU A 243 5.51 5.85 -4.77
CA LEU A 243 4.33 6.62 -4.40
C LEU A 243 4.02 7.57 -5.56
N ASP A 244 2.81 7.53 -6.11
CA ASP A 244 2.39 8.46 -7.14
C ASP A 244 1.81 9.72 -6.48
N ALA A 245 2.54 10.83 -6.54
CA ALA A 245 2.16 12.10 -5.92
C ALA A 245 0.86 12.69 -6.48
N GLU A 246 0.39 12.24 -7.65
CA GLU A 246 -0.90 12.64 -8.21
C GLU A 246 -2.06 11.92 -7.53
N THR A 247 -1.89 10.65 -7.19
CA THR A 247 -2.99 9.78 -6.72
C THR A 247 -2.92 9.42 -5.24
N GLY A 248 -1.75 9.56 -4.61
CA GLY A 248 -1.50 9.13 -3.23
C GLY A 248 -1.34 7.61 -3.06
N TYR A 249 -1.41 6.84 -4.15
CA TYR A 249 -1.28 5.39 -4.11
C TYR A 249 0.16 4.94 -4.34
N LEU A 250 0.49 3.82 -3.71
CA LEU A 250 1.67 3.08 -4.07
C LEU A 250 1.48 2.40 -5.43
N GLY A 251 2.58 1.94 -6.01
CA GLY A 251 2.55 1.09 -7.18
C GLY A 251 3.88 0.38 -7.34
N ARG A 252 3.90 -0.70 -8.12
CA ARG A 252 5.12 -1.47 -8.36
C ARG A 252 5.90 -0.91 -9.52
N TRP A 253 7.21 -1.03 -9.42
CA TRP A 253 8.09 -0.81 -10.55
C TRP A 253 9.19 -1.85 -10.59
N SER A 254 9.63 -2.17 -11.80
CA SER A 254 10.81 -2.97 -12.05
C SER A 254 11.57 -2.41 -13.24
N ARG A 255 12.74 -2.98 -13.54
CA ARG A 255 13.51 -2.69 -14.75
C ARG A 255 12.83 -3.14 -16.04
N TYR A 256 11.84 -4.03 -15.96
CA TYR A 256 11.24 -4.71 -17.12
C TYR A 256 9.84 -4.21 -17.46
N ASP A 257 9.36 -3.14 -16.81
CA ASP A 257 8.01 -2.59 -16.99
C ASP A 257 6.94 -3.70 -16.94
N GLU A 258 6.81 -4.35 -15.79
CA GLU A 258 5.86 -5.45 -15.54
C GLU A 258 4.41 -4.94 -15.42
N GLY A 259 3.96 -4.07 -16.32
CA GLY A 259 2.62 -3.48 -16.33
C GLY A 259 2.19 -2.84 -15.00
N PRO A 260 0.94 -2.37 -14.89
CA PRO A 260 0.39 -1.92 -13.61
C PRO A 260 0.08 -3.13 -12.73
N GLY A 261 1.10 -3.76 -12.15
CA GLY A 261 0.93 -4.76 -11.11
C GLY A 261 0.40 -4.08 -9.84
N GLU A 262 -0.92 -4.22 -9.58
CA GLU A 262 -1.63 -3.52 -8.50
C GLU A 262 -0.95 -3.69 -7.14
N VAL A 263 -0.40 -2.59 -6.61
CA VAL A 263 -0.32 -2.33 -5.17
C VAL A 263 -1.04 -1.01 -4.96
N LEU A 264 -2.37 -1.05 -4.97
CA LEU A 264 -3.24 0.13 -4.78
C LEU A 264 -3.47 0.40 -3.28
N ASP A 265 -2.42 0.25 -2.46
CA ASP A 265 -2.43 0.65 -1.05
C ASP A 265 -1.89 2.08 -0.95
N THR A 266 -2.34 2.85 0.04
CA THR A 266 -1.66 4.11 0.42
C THR A 266 -0.42 3.78 1.25
N LEU A 267 0.48 4.75 1.42
CA LEU A 267 1.63 4.58 2.31
C LEU A 267 1.19 4.25 3.75
N VAL A 268 0.10 4.84 4.21
CA VAL A 268 -0.50 4.57 5.53
C VAL A 268 -0.88 3.09 5.65
N THR A 269 -1.74 2.61 4.77
CA THR A 269 -2.23 1.23 4.81
C THR A 269 -1.10 0.20 4.70
N TYR A 270 -0.06 0.53 3.91
CA TYR A 270 1.12 -0.33 3.79
C TYR A 270 1.92 -0.42 5.11
N LEU A 271 2.14 0.71 5.79
CA LEU A 271 2.87 0.73 7.07
C LEU A 271 2.05 0.11 8.20
N GLU A 272 0.73 0.35 8.25
CA GLU A 272 -0.15 -0.28 9.23
C GLU A 272 -0.18 -1.80 9.06
N GLY A 273 -0.33 -2.29 7.83
CA GLY A 273 -0.26 -3.73 7.56
C GLY A 273 1.07 -4.35 7.99
N ALA A 274 2.19 -3.63 7.77
CA ALA A 274 3.50 -4.08 8.26
C ALA A 274 3.56 -4.11 9.80
N ALA A 275 3.04 -3.10 10.48
CA ALA A 275 2.97 -3.05 11.94
C ALA A 275 2.12 -4.20 12.51
N ASP A 276 0.94 -4.42 11.94
CA ASP A 276 0.00 -5.47 12.35
C ASP A 276 0.60 -6.87 12.18
N MET A 277 1.29 -7.12 11.07
CA MET A 277 1.96 -8.40 10.84
C MET A 277 3.10 -8.64 11.84
N LEU A 278 3.80 -7.60 12.29
CA LEU A 278 4.86 -7.73 13.31
C LEU A 278 4.30 -7.96 14.72
N GLU A 279 3.24 -7.23 15.07
CA GLU A 279 2.61 -7.33 16.40
C GLU A 279 1.73 -8.58 16.56
N ALA A 280 1.11 -9.03 15.47
CA ALA A 280 0.26 -10.22 15.40
C ALA A 280 0.63 -11.07 14.17
N PRO A 281 1.70 -11.88 14.23
CA PRO A 281 2.18 -12.70 13.11
C PRO A 281 1.15 -13.64 12.50
N ALA A 282 0.08 -13.98 13.23
CA ALA A 282 -1.06 -14.75 12.71
C ALA A 282 -1.83 -14.04 11.58
N LEU A 283 -1.76 -12.71 11.49
CA LEU A 283 -2.35 -11.92 10.41
C LEU A 283 -1.54 -12.00 9.10
N ALA A 284 -0.29 -12.42 9.18
CA ALA A 284 0.61 -12.54 8.04
C ALA A 284 0.36 -13.85 7.26
N THR A 285 -0.71 -13.86 6.46
CA THR A 285 -1.13 -15.05 5.69
C THR A 285 -0.23 -15.35 4.49
N VAL A 286 0.31 -14.30 3.86
CA VAL A 286 1.12 -14.41 2.63
C VAL A 286 2.62 -14.39 2.91
N ASP A 287 3.08 -13.51 3.82
CA ASP A 287 4.49 -13.31 4.07
C ASP A 287 4.78 -13.22 5.57
N LYS A 288 5.31 -14.30 6.15
CA LYS A 288 5.45 -14.43 7.60
C LYS A 288 6.73 -13.76 8.08
N PRO A 289 6.65 -12.91 9.12
CA PRO A 289 7.84 -12.38 9.77
C PRO A 289 8.47 -13.44 10.69
N GLY A 290 9.79 -13.42 10.75
CA GLY A 290 10.61 -14.26 11.62
C GLY A 290 11.99 -13.66 11.81
N LEU A 291 12.89 -14.41 12.44
CA LEU A 291 14.24 -13.96 12.75
C LEU A 291 15.30 -14.89 12.16
N ILE A 292 16.37 -14.31 11.65
CA ILE A 292 17.64 -15.00 11.36
C ILE A 292 18.75 -14.25 12.10
N GLY A 293 19.40 -14.91 13.06
CA GLY A 293 20.52 -14.32 13.79
C GLY A 293 20.17 -13.03 14.55
N GLY A 294 18.90 -12.81 14.92
CA GLY A 294 18.44 -11.58 15.60
C GLY A 294 18.02 -10.44 14.67
N ALA A 295 18.15 -10.61 13.34
CA ALA A 295 17.58 -9.70 12.35
C ALA A 295 16.18 -10.17 11.92
N LEU A 296 15.27 -9.23 11.70
CA LEU A 296 13.96 -9.47 11.09
C LEU A 296 14.15 -9.94 9.65
N VAL A 297 13.49 -11.04 9.32
CA VAL A 297 13.44 -11.59 7.96
C VAL A 297 12.03 -12.09 7.66
N TRP A 298 11.49 -11.64 6.54
CA TRP A 298 10.21 -12.03 5.98
C TRP A 298 10.39 -13.25 5.07
N LEU A 299 9.57 -14.28 5.28
CA LEU A 299 9.71 -15.61 4.68
C LEU A 299 9.77 -15.58 3.15
N SER A 300 8.99 -14.69 2.50
CA SER A 300 8.91 -14.62 1.03
C SER A 300 10.20 -14.20 0.34
N GLY A 301 11.11 -13.54 1.06
CA GLY A 301 12.39 -13.07 0.52
C GLY A 301 13.61 -13.86 1.01
N ILE A 302 13.40 -15.05 1.59
CA ILE A 302 14.48 -15.91 2.08
C ILE A 302 15.00 -16.80 0.96
N ASP A 303 16.31 -16.92 0.84
CA ASP A 303 16.93 -17.96 0.03
C ASP A 303 16.54 -19.33 0.62
N PRO A 304 15.96 -20.28 -0.15
CA PRO A 304 15.64 -21.62 0.34
C PRO A 304 16.79 -22.32 1.08
N ALA A 305 18.04 -22.00 0.75
CA ALA A 305 19.21 -22.53 1.47
C ALA A 305 19.31 -22.04 2.92
N GLN A 306 18.76 -20.87 3.25
CA GLN A 306 18.79 -20.24 4.57
C GLN A 306 17.51 -20.45 5.38
N GLU A 307 16.46 -21.02 4.80
CA GLU A 307 15.15 -21.22 5.45
C GLU A 307 15.25 -22.01 6.77
N HIS A 308 16.19 -22.95 6.87
CA HIS A 308 16.42 -23.73 8.10
C HIS A 308 16.92 -22.91 9.30
N GLN A 309 17.44 -21.70 9.07
CA GLN A 309 17.92 -20.78 10.11
C GLN A 309 16.82 -19.81 10.56
N TRP A 310 15.74 -19.73 9.78
CA TRP A 310 14.63 -18.84 10.03
C TRP A 310 13.74 -19.37 11.15
N GLN A 311 13.50 -18.52 12.13
CA GLN A 311 12.64 -18.81 13.27
C GLN A 311 11.38 -17.95 13.18
N PRO A 312 10.18 -18.55 13.05
CA PRO A 312 8.95 -17.77 12.98
C PRO A 312 8.75 -16.97 14.26
N LEU A 313 8.19 -15.77 14.14
CA LEU A 313 7.69 -15.05 15.32
C LEU A 313 6.51 -15.82 15.91
N THR A 314 6.61 -16.18 17.18
CA THR A 314 5.49 -16.76 17.93
C THR A 314 4.72 -15.63 18.61
N GLY A 315 3.44 -15.49 18.26
CA GLY A 315 2.45 -14.61 18.89
C GLY A 315 1.20 -15.39 19.26
#